data_AF-A0A842PH87-F1
#
_entry.id   AF-A0A842PH87-F1
#
_cell.length_a   1.000
_cell.length_b   1.000
_cell.length_c   1.000
_cell.angle_alpha   90.00
_cell.angle_beta   90.00
_cell.angle_gamma   90.00
#
_symmetry.space_group_name_H-M   'P 1'
#
loop_
_entity.id
_entity.type
_entity.pdbx_description
1 polymer ?
#
loop_
_entity_poly.entity_id
_entity_poly.type
_entity_poly.pdbx_seq_one_letter_code
_entity_poly.pdbx_strand_id
1 'polypeptide(L)'
;MNATATNYDENATVDDGSCAYLPPPEPPADDDDPPIDDDDNEDSGGIESETPQKSGIVENISMMNIVLVVVLVLLLSVLVLLQSGHRRR
;
A
#
# COMPACT_ATOMS: atom_id res chain seq x y z
N MET A 1 -2.68 -2.84 -14.34
CA MET A 1 -2.75 -1.64 -15.22
C MET A 1 -4.16 -1.51 -15.77
N ASN A 2 -4.85 -0.40 -15.47
CA ASN A 2 -6.21 -0.15 -15.97
C ASN A 2 -6.26 1.16 -16.77
N ALA A 3 -6.58 1.07 -18.07
CA ALA A 3 -6.65 2.21 -18.99
C ALA A 3 -7.83 3.17 -18.71
N THR A 4 -8.80 2.78 -17.88
CA THR A 4 -9.90 3.66 -17.45
C THR A 4 -9.59 4.42 -16.16
N ALA A 5 -8.42 4.18 -15.55
CA ALA A 5 -7.99 4.92 -14.37
C ALA A 5 -7.52 6.33 -14.77
N THR A 6 -7.79 7.32 -13.92
CA THR A 6 -7.42 8.73 -14.15
C THR A 6 -5.92 8.98 -14.04
N ASN A 7 -5.20 8.08 -13.37
CA ASN A 7 -3.74 8.08 -13.23
C ASN A 7 -3.07 6.98 -14.07
N TYR A 8 -3.66 6.57 -15.18
CA TYR A 8 -3.07 5.59 -16.08
C TYR A 8 -1.74 6.10 -16.69
N ASP A 9 -0.70 5.27 -16.59
CA ASP A 9 0.63 5.46 -17.21
C ASP A 9 0.98 4.23 -18.05
N GLU A 10 1.20 4.42 -19.36
CA GLU A 10 1.56 3.35 -20.29
C GLU A 10 2.99 2.81 -20.09
N ASN A 11 3.84 3.59 -19.41
CA ASN A 11 5.21 3.20 -19.09
C ASN A 11 5.34 2.55 -17.71
N ALA A 12 4.24 2.43 -16.95
CA ALA A 12 4.23 1.63 -15.74
C ALA A 12 4.68 0.19 -16.06
N THR A 13 5.55 -0.38 -15.23
CA THR A 13 6.02 -1.78 -15.38
C THR A 13 5.58 -2.66 -14.22
N VAL A 14 5.01 -2.05 -13.18
CA VAL A 14 4.53 -2.69 -11.95
C VAL A 14 3.15 -2.15 -11.65
N ASP A 15 2.22 -3.03 -11.28
CA ASP A 15 0.91 -2.65 -10.77
C ASP A 15 0.99 -2.51 -9.26
N ASP A 16 0.90 -1.27 -8.77
CA ASP A 16 0.92 -0.95 -7.34
C ASP A 16 -0.51 -0.82 -6.76
N GLY A 17 -1.54 -1.12 -7.55
CA GLY A 17 -2.94 -1.02 -7.13
C GLY A 17 -3.42 0.41 -6.89
N SER A 18 -2.69 1.44 -7.34
CA SER A 18 -3.01 2.85 -7.10
C SER A 18 -4.06 3.45 -8.04
N CYS A 19 -4.82 2.62 -8.77
CA CYS A 19 -5.78 3.09 -9.77
C CYS A 19 -6.84 4.02 -9.14
N ALA A 20 -6.93 5.25 -9.65
CA ALA A 20 -7.94 6.24 -9.28
C ALA A 20 -9.05 6.32 -10.34
N TYR A 21 -10.30 6.47 -9.91
CA TYR A 21 -11.46 6.58 -10.79
C TYR A 21 -12.29 7.81 -10.43
N LEU A 22 -12.95 8.40 -11.43
CA LEU A 22 -13.92 9.45 -11.17
C LEU A 22 -15.13 8.89 -10.41
N PRO A 23 -15.70 9.65 -9.47
CA PRO A 23 -16.96 9.26 -8.86
C PRO A 23 -18.05 9.14 -9.95
N PRO A 24 -19.06 8.27 -9.75
CA PRO A 24 -20.24 8.26 -10.61
C PRO A 24 -20.87 9.66 -10.69
N PRO A 25 -21.48 10.03 -11.82
CA PRO A 25 -22.22 11.28 -11.91
C PRO A 25 -23.28 11.34 -10.79
N GLU A 26 -23.36 12.47 -10.09
CA GLU A 26 -24.40 12.69 -9.09
C GLU A 26 -25.78 12.55 -9.76
N PRO A 27 -26.74 11.89 -9.12
CA PRO A 27 -28.11 11.88 -9.60
C PRO A 27 -28.62 13.33 -9.71
N PRO A 28 -29.56 13.62 -10.62
CA PRO A 28 -30.20 14.92 -10.65
C PRO A 28 -30.70 15.24 -9.24
N ALA A 29 -30.40 16.45 -8.76
CA ALA A 29 -31.00 16.94 -7.53
C ALA A 29 -32.52 16.94 -7.76
N ASP A 30 -33.22 16.00 -7.14
CA ASP A 30 -34.66 16.02 -7.08
C ASP A 30 -35.01 17.23 -6.19
N ASP A 31 -35.29 18.38 -6.81
CA ASP A 31 -35.79 19.61 -6.16
C ASP A 31 -37.22 19.44 -5.59
N ASP A 32 -37.71 18.20 -5.47
CA ASP A 32 -38.97 17.88 -4.82
C ASP A 32 -38.76 17.83 -3.31
N ASP A 33 -38.57 19.00 -2.70
CA ASP A 33 -38.61 19.22 -1.25
C ASP A 33 -39.98 18.72 -0.73
N PRO A 34 -40.03 17.54 -0.08
CA PRO A 34 -41.26 17.09 0.55
C PRO A 34 -41.53 18.01 1.74
N PRO A 35 -42.80 18.28 2.10
CA PRO A 35 -43.10 18.97 3.34
C PRO A 35 -42.35 18.30 4.50
N ILE A 36 -41.58 19.08 5.24
CA ILE A 36 -40.91 18.66 6.46
C ILE A 36 -42.02 18.25 7.45
N ASP A 37 -42.31 16.96 7.52
CA ASP A 37 -43.00 16.38 8.66
C ASP A 37 -41.90 16.13 9.71
N ASP A 38 -41.81 17.06 10.66
CA ASP A 38 -40.97 16.98 11.84
C ASP A 38 -41.45 15.81 12.73
N ASP A 39 -41.08 14.57 12.43
CA ASP A 39 -41.13 13.49 13.42
C ASP A 39 -40.21 12.30 13.04
N ASP A 40 -39.54 11.79 14.07
CA ASP A 40 -38.96 10.45 14.21
C ASP A 40 -37.52 10.20 13.71
N ASN A 41 -36.59 10.56 14.59
CA ASN A 41 -35.36 9.85 14.93
C ASN A 41 -35.24 8.40 14.41
N GLU A 42 -34.37 8.16 13.42
CA GLU A 42 -33.72 6.86 13.21
C GLU A 42 -32.20 6.97 13.51
N ASP A 43 -31.86 6.60 14.73
CA ASP A 43 -30.54 6.13 15.13
C ASP A 43 -30.42 4.64 14.78
N SER A 44 -29.65 4.31 13.74
CA SER A 44 -28.94 3.03 13.52
C SER A 44 -28.37 3.03 12.11
N GLY A 45 -27.10 2.77 11.84
CA GLY A 45 -26.02 2.27 12.67
C GLY A 45 -24.89 1.89 11.72
N GLY A 46 -23.67 1.89 12.26
CA GLY A 46 -22.50 1.17 11.76
C GLY A 46 -22.37 0.97 10.25
N ILE A 47 -21.48 1.75 9.64
CA ILE A 47 -20.25 1.09 9.18
C ILE A 47 -19.08 1.70 9.94
N GLU A 48 -18.74 0.99 11.02
CA GLU A 48 -17.39 0.76 11.45
C GLU A 48 -16.30 1.41 10.59
N SER A 49 -15.56 2.29 11.26
CA SER A 49 -14.21 2.64 10.90
C SER A 49 -13.36 1.38 10.83
N GLU A 50 -13.42 0.66 9.71
CA GLU A 50 -12.41 -0.32 9.37
C GLU A 50 -11.56 0.34 8.30
N THR A 51 -10.53 1.03 8.79
CA THR A 51 -9.26 0.98 8.11
C THR A 51 -8.74 -0.44 8.28
N PRO A 52 -8.64 -1.28 7.22
CA PRO A 52 -7.80 -2.44 7.30
C PRO A 52 -6.37 -1.92 7.26
N GLN A 53 -5.80 -1.79 8.45
CA GLN A 53 -4.38 -1.69 8.67
C GLN A 53 -3.69 -2.80 7.86
N LYS A 54 -2.75 -2.44 6.98
CA LYS A 54 -1.44 -3.09 7.03
C LYS A 54 -0.36 -2.22 6.39
N SER A 55 0.14 -1.29 7.19
CA SER A 55 1.57 -0.98 7.28
C SER A 55 2.36 -1.03 5.96
N GLY A 56 2.19 0.01 5.13
CA GLY A 56 3.11 0.33 4.02
C GLY A 56 4.49 0.82 4.48
N ILE A 57 4.96 0.33 5.63
CA ILE A 57 6.28 0.64 6.21
C ILE A 57 7.18 -0.61 6.18
N VAL A 58 6.65 -1.79 5.86
CA VAL A 58 7.38 -3.07 5.91
C VAL A 58 7.93 -3.54 4.56
N GLU A 59 7.74 -2.81 3.46
CA GLU A 59 8.27 -3.26 2.16
C GLU A 59 9.73 -2.84 1.91
N ASN A 60 10.18 -1.74 2.51
CA ASN A 60 11.54 -1.20 2.33
C ASN A 60 12.52 -1.62 3.45
N ILE A 61 12.05 -1.85 4.68
CA ILE A 61 12.86 -2.41 5.77
C ILE A 61 13.27 -3.86 5.46
N SER A 62 12.38 -4.65 4.84
CA SER A 62 12.67 -6.03 4.43
C SER A 62 13.86 -6.08 3.45
N MET A 63 13.86 -5.24 2.41
CA MET A 63 14.95 -5.22 1.42
C MET A 63 16.28 -4.77 2.02
N MET A 64 16.32 -3.67 2.78
CA MET A 64 17.57 -3.15 3.35
C MET A 64 18.15 -4.10 4.41
N ASN A 65 17.29 -4.77 5.20
CA ASN A 65 17.71 -5.77 6.18
C ASN A 65 18.25 -7.04 5.50
N ILE A 66 17.62 -7.52 4.42
CA ILE A 66 18.11 -8.67 3.65
C ILE A 66 19.46 -8.34 3.01
N VAL A 67 19.60 -7.16 2.40
CA VAL A 67 20.87 -6.69 1.82
C VAL A 67 21.96 -6.60 2.90
N LEU A 68 21.64 -6.06 4.07
CA LEU A 68 22.58 -5.98 5.20
C LEU A 68 23.03 -7.38 5.65
N VAL A 69 22.11 -8.33 5.80
CA VAL A 69 22.44 -9.71 6.17
C VAL A 69 23.33 -10.38 5.13
N VAL A 70 23.02 -10.23 3.83
CA VAL A 70 23.83 -10.80 2.75
C VAL A 70 25.25 -10.21 2.76
N VAL A 71 25.37 -8.88 2.87
CA VAL A 71 26.67 -8.21 2.95
C VAL A 71 27.48 -8.70 4.15
N LEU A 72 26.86 -8.81 5.33
CA LEU A 72 27.53 -9.32 6.53
C LEU A 72 28.02 -10.77 6.34
N VAL A 73 27.20 -11.65 5.77
CA VAL A 73 27.60 -13.04 5.49
C VAL A 73 28.76 -13.11 4.50
N LEU A 74 28.72 -12.30 3.43
CA LEU A 74 29.81 -12.24 2.45
C LEU A 74 31.12 -11.74 3.08
N LEU A 75 31.06 -10.70 3.91
CA LEU A 75 32.23 -10.16 4.62
C LEU A 75 32.82 -11.18 5.59
N LEU A 76 31.98 -11.87 6.38
CA LEU A 76 32.43 -12.92 7.29
C LEU A 76 33.05 -14.09 6.54
N SER A 77 32.46 -14.51 5.41
CA SER A 77 33.00 -15.54 4.53
C SER A 77 34.40 -15.16 4.03
N VAL A 78 34.57 -13.94 3.53
CA VAL A 78 35.87 -13.42 3.08
C VAL A 78 36.87 -13.38 4.24
N LEU A 79 36.46 -12.91 5.43
CA LEU A 79 37.33 -12.90 6.61
C LEU A 79 37.77 -14.30 7.02
N VAL A 80 36.87 -15.29 6.99
CA VAL A 80 37.20 -16.70 7.28
C VAL A 80 38.17 -17.24 6.23
N LEU A 81 37.98 -16.94 4.95
CA LEU A 81 38.89 -17.35 3.87
C LEU A 81 40.27 -16.71 4.04
N LEU A 82 40.34 -15.42 4.40
CA LEU A 82 41.60 -14.71 4.64
C LEU A 82 42.32 -15.24 5.88
N GLN A 83 41.59 -15.47 6.98
CA GLN A 83 42.16 -16.06 8.21
C GLN A 83 42.63 -17.51 7.96
N SER A 84 41.86 -18.29 7.20
CA SER A 84 42.22 -19.67 6.83
C SER A 84 43.43 -19.69 5.89
N GLY A 85 43.54 -18.73 4.97
CA GLY A 85 44.70 -18.56 4.10
C GLY A 85 45.95 -18.09 4.85
N HIS A 86 45.79 -17.24 5.86
CA HIS A 86 46.88 -16.77 6.71
C HIS A 86 47.36 -17.84 7.69
N ARG A 87 46.45 -18.68 8.23
CA ARG A 87 46.81 -19.85 9.06
C ARG A 87 47.43 -21.00 8.27
N ARG A 88 47.24 -21.02 6.95
CA ARG A 88 47.80 -22.03 6.04
C ARG A 88 49.13 -21.61 5.39
N ARG A 89 49.62 -20.40 5.68
CA ARG A 89 50.99 -19.96 5.37
C ARG A 89 51.84 -20.04 6.63
#